data_AF-A0A829F4M5-F1
#
_entry.id   AF-A0A829F4M5-F1
#
_cell.length_a   1.000
_cell.length_b   1.000
_cell.length_c   1.000
_cell.angle_alpha   90.00
_cell.angle_beta   90.00
_cell.angle_gamma   90.00
#
_symmetry.space_group_name_H-M   'P 1'
#
loop_
_entity.id
_entity.type
_entity.pdbx_description
1 polymer ?
#
loop_
_entity_poly.entity_id
_entity_poly.type
_entity_poly.pdbx_seq_one_letter_code
_entity_poly.pdbx_strand_id
1 'polypeptide(L)'
;MENYDPNMRWGTHTLKVSFQRWDYKGFVTFRKAGNCKGLDVLALDEDYLYDHPLTDNPIGFGLLPEDDEGNEWFKMILTNDKGDQLFVEDTWSYLSEYIVSIKIIDFVADKEKEIGEGKSNY
;
A
#
# COMPACT_ATOMS: atom_id res chain seq x y z
N MET A 1 -1.15 15.42 -0.48
CA MET A 1 -0.43 15.67 0.78
C MET A 1 -0.23 17.16 0.96
N GLU A 2 -0.75 17.72 2.05
CA GLU A 2 -0.62 19.15 2.37
C GLU A 2 0.56 19.43 3.31
N ASN A 3 0.80 18.56 4.29
CA ASN A 3 1.91 18.67 5.24
C ASN A 3 2.56 17.30 5.46
N TYR A 4 3.89 17.27 5.47
CA TYR A 4 4.67 16.07 5.78
C TYR A 4 5.81 16.48 6.72
N ASP A 5 5.56 16.36 8.02
CA ASP A 5 6.57 16.68 9.03
C ASP A 5 7.42 15.43 9.33
N PRO A 6 8.67 15.37 8.87
CA PRO A 6 9.54 14.22 9.14
C PRO A 6 9.86 14.07 10.64
N ASN A 7 9.67 15.10 11.46
CA ASN A 7 9.94 15.05 12.90
C ASN A 7 8.84 14.31 13.68
N MET A 8 7.62 14.21 13.15
CA MET A 8 6.49 13.55 13.82
C MET A 8 6.70 12.04 13.95
N ARG A 9 7.11 11.55 15.11
CA ARG A 9 7.56 10.15 15.28
C ARG A 9 6.53 9.09 14.86
N TRP A 10 5.26 9.36 15.11
CA TRP A 10 4.16 8.42 14.86
C TRP A 10 3.07 9.05 14.00
N GLY A 11 2.43 8.23 13.20
CA GLY A 11 1.32 8.62 12.35
C GLY A 11 0.89 7.50 11.41
N THR A 12 -0.12 7.80 10.61
CA THR A 12 -0.67 6.91 9.60
C THR A 12 -0.31 7.42 8.21
N HIS A 13 0.35 6.58 7.42
CA HIS A 13 0.70 6.85 6.04
C HIS A 13 -0.36 6.26 5.13
N THR A 14 -0.82 7.03 4.14
CA THR A 14 -1.58 6.48 3.01
C THR A 14 -0.62 6.26 1.86
N LEU A 15 -0.52 5.01 1.43
CA LEU A 15 0.41 4.55 0.41
C LEU A 15 -0.37 4.25 -0.87
N LYS A 16 0.18 4.65 -2.01
CA LYS A 16 -0.28 4.28 -3.34
C LYS A 16 0.74 3.32 -3.95
N VAL A 17 0.30 2.10 -4.25
CA VAL A 17 1.08 1.09 -4.96
C VAL A 17 0.60 1.06 -6.40
N SER A 18 1.52 1.25 -7.35
CA SER A 18 1.18 1.20 -8.78
C SER A 18 1.73 -0.07 -9.41
N PHE A 19 0.89 -0.70 -10.22
CA PHE A 19 1.20 -1.91 -10.97
C PHE A 19 1.31 -1.58 -12.46
N GLN A 20 2.19 -2.27 -13.17
CA GLN A 20 2.31 -2.12 -14.62
C GLN A 20 2.72 -3.42 -15.30
N ARG A 21 2.05 -3.72 -16.42
CA ARG A 21 2.48 -4.72 -17.40
C ARG A 21 2.36 -4.13 -18.79
N TRP A 22 3.48 -4.06 -19.51
CA TRP A 22 3.58 -3.33 -20.78
C TRP A 22 3.09 -1.86 -20.63
N ASP A 23 2.14 -1.42 -21.45
CA ASP A 23 1.50 -0.10 -21.40
C ASP A 23 0.25 -0.03 -20.49
N TYR A 24 -0.14 -1.14 -19.86
CA TYR A 24 -1.29 -1.21 -18.96
C TYR A 24 -0.89 -0.91 -17.53
N LYS A 25 -1.63 -0.01 -16.88
CA LYS A 25 -1.32 0.49 -15.54
C LYS A 25 -2.51 0.38 -14.61
N GLY A 26 -2.19 0.36 -13.33
CA GLY A 26 -3.14 0.18 -12.26
C GLY A 26 -2.60 0.69 -10.95
N PHE A 27 -3.47 0.89 -9.96
CA PHE A 27 -3.02 1.16 -8.61
C PHE A 27 -4.03 0.68 -7.58
N VAL A 28 -3.52 0.49 -6.36
CA VAL A 28 -4.32 0.42 -5.13
C VAL A 28 -3.78 1.41 -4.12
N THR A 29 -4.57 1.73 -3.12
CA THR A 29 -4.10 2.47 -1.95
C THR A 29 -4.41 1.70 -0.67
N PHE A 30 -3.56 1.83 0.35
CA PHE A 30 -3.81 1.30 1.68
C PHE A 30 -3.19 2.20 2.75
N ARG A 31 -3.55 1.96 4.01
CA ARG A 31 -3.03 2.70 5.16
C ARG A 31 -2.10 1.85 6.02
N LYS A 32 -0.96 2.43 6.38
CA LYS A 32 0.03 1.83 7.29
C LYS A 32 0.34 2.78 8.44
N ALA A 33 0.09 2.31 9.67
CA ALA A 33 0.48 3.02 10.89
C ALA A 33 1.98 2.86 11.18
N GLY A 34 2.50 3.70 12.08
CA GLY A 34 3.86 3.61 12.57
C GLY A 34 4.87 4.34 11.70
N ASN A 35 6.14 3.95 11.81
CA ASN A 35 7.20 4.54 11.01
C ASN A 35 7.23 3.90 9.61
N CYS A 36 6.92 4.69 8.58
CA CYS A 36 7.03 4.33 7.16
C CYS A 36 7.40 5.59 6.37
N LYS A 37 8.40 6.31 6.87
CA LYS A 37 8.72 7.64 6.39
C LYS A 37 9.77 7.63 5.29
N GLY A 38 9.62 8.54 4.34
CA GLY A 38 10.62 8.77 3.30
C GLY A 38 11.04 7.47 2.61
N LEU A 39 12.31 7.11 2.74
CA LEU A 39 12.89 5.92 2.10
C LEU A 39 12.40 4.59 2.70
N ASP A 40 11.88 4.59 3.94
CA ASP A 40 11.37 3.38 4.61
C ASP A 40 10.24 2.71 3.80
N VAL A 41 9.58 3.46 2.91
CA VAL A 41 8.57 2.92 1.98
C VAL A 41 9.13 1.87 1.02
N LEU A 42 10.45 1.88 0.76
CA LEU A 42 11.09 0.89 -0.11
C LEU A 42 11.37 -0.45 0.59
N ALA A 43 11.22 -0.50 1.92
CA ALA A 43 11.32 -1.75 2.68
C ALA A 43 9.99 -2.51 2.77
N LEU A 44 8.95 -2.03 2.07
CA LEU A 44 7.68 -2.71 1.95
C LEU A 44 7.79 -3.83 0.91
N ASP A 45 7.21 -4.98 1.23
CA ASP A 45 7.05 -6.13 0.37
C ASP A 45 5.56 -6.33 -0.01
N GLU A 46 5.30 -7.37 -0.80
CA GLU A 46 3.98 -7.77 -1.25
C GLU A 46 3.01 -8.13 -0.11
N ASP A 47 3.53 -8.62 1.02
CA ASP A 47 2.70 -9.08 2.15
C ASP A 47 1.87 -7.94 2.75
N TYR A 48 2.35 -6.69 2.64
CA TYR A 48 1.54 -5.52 3.03
C TYR A 48 0.23 -5.39 2.25
N LEU A 49 0.16 -5.87 1.01
CA LEU A 49 -1.07 -5.88 0.21
C LEU A 49 -2.02 -7.00 0.64
N TYR A 50 -1.52 -8.01 1.34
CA TYR A 50 -2.29 -9.08 1.95
C TYR A 50 -2.85 -8.65 3.31
N ASP A 51 -1.99 -8.09 4.15
CA ASP A 51 -2.28 -7.80 5.56
C ASP A 51 -3.13 -6.55 5.78
N HIS A 52 -3.09 -5.60 4.86
CA HIS A 52 -3.77 -4.32 5.02
C HIS A 52 -5.02 -4.18 4.15
N PRO A 53 -6.15 -3.73 4.72
CA PRO A 53 -7.32 -3.42 3.92
C PRO A 53 -7.02 -2.26 2.97
N LEU A 54 -7.37 -2.47 1.70
CA LEU A 54 -7.25 -1.44 0.67
C LEU A 54 -8.26 -0.32 0.90
N THR A 55 -7.80 0.93 0.78
CA THR A 55 -8.65 2.12 0.83
C THR A 55 -9.24 2.48 -0.53
N ASP A 56 -8.47 2.30 -1.61
CA ASP A 56 -8.94 2.40 -3.00
C ASP A 56 -8.44 1.19 -3.78
N ASN A 57 -9.34 0.59 -4.57
CA ASN A 57 -9.03 -0.55 -5.41
C ASN A 57 -9.76 -0.47 -6.78
N PRO A 58 -9.41 0.51 -7.63
CA PRO A 58 -10.05 0.69 -8.94
C PRO A 58 -9.74 -0.44 -9.93
N ILE A 59 -8.69 -1.22 -9.68
CA ILE A 59 -8.26 -2.32 -10.56
C ILE A 59 -8.86 -3.66 -10.18
N GLY A 60 -9.72 -3.70 -9.15
CA GLY A 60 -10.30 -4.96 -8.67
C GLY A 60 -9.24 -5.97 -8.23
N PHE A 61 -8.12 -5.50 -7.68
CA PHE A 61 -7.08 -6.34 -7.11
C PHE A 61 -7.68 -7.25 -6.04
N GLY A 62 -7.34 -8.52 -6.05
CA GLY A 62 -7.76 -9.42 -4.99
C GLY A 62 -7.18 -10.80 -5.13
N LEU A 63 -7.23 -11.53 -4.03
CA LEU A 63 -6.84 -12.92 -3.95
C LEU A 63 -7.86 -13.81 -4.66
N LEU A 64 -7.35 -14.88 -5.25
CA LEU A 64 -8.11 -15.99 -5.76
C LEU A 64 -7.92 -17.20 -4.82
N PRO A 65 -8.82 -18.20 -4.88
CA PRO A 65 -8.62 -19.44 -4.14
C PRO A 65 -7.29 -20.10 -4.50
N GLU A 66 -6.68 -20.79 -3.53
CA GLU A 66 -5.54 -21.67 -3.80
C GLU A 66 -5.90 -22.72 -4.86
N ASP A 67 -4.92 -23.07 -5.69
CA ASP A 67 -5.05 -24.18 -6.63
C ASP A 67 -4.85 -25.54 -5.94
N ASP A 68 -4.97 -26.63 -6.70
CA ASP A 68 -4.78 -28.00 -6.24
C ASP A 68 -3.33 -28.34 -5.85
N GLU A 69 -2.37 -27.49 -6.21
CA GLU A 69 -0.97 -27.58 -5.81
C GLU A 69 -0.66 -26.71 -4.57
N GLY A 70 -1.65 -25.96 -4.06
CA GLY A 70 -1.52 -25.08 -2.91
C GLY A 70 -0.86 -23.74 -3.21
N ASN A 71 -0.79 -23.32 -4.48
CA ASN A 71 -0.29 -22.00 -4.84
C ASN A 71 -1.38 -20.95 -4.60
N GLU A 72 -1.00 -19.82 -4.02
CA GLU A 72 -1.86 -18.64 -3.91
C GLU A 72 -1.85 -17.84 -5.21
N TRP A 73 -3.01 -17.29 -5.58
CA TRP A 73 -3.20 -16.56 -6.83
C TRP A 73 -3.79 -15.17 -6.56
N PHE A 74 -3.49 -14.22 -7.44
CA PHE A 74 -4.12 -12.91 -7.44
C PHE A 74 -4.72 -12.59 -8.80
N LYS A 75 -5.62 -11.60 -8.82
CA LYS A 75 -6.13 -10.99 -10.04
C LYS A 75 -6.09 -9.47 -9.97
N MET A 76 -6.05 -8.83 -11.14
CA MET A 76 -6.32 -7.39 -11.31
C MET A 76 -6.66 -7.06 -12.76
N ILE A 77 -7.31 -5.91 -12.98
CA ILE A 77 -7.59 -5.36 -14.30
C ILE A 77 -6.77 -4.08 -14.47
N LEU A 78 -5.78 -4.13 -15.36
CA LEU A 78 -4.96 -2.97 -15.73
C LEU A 78 -5.54 -2.30 -16.97
N THR A 79 -5.43 -0.97 -17.07
CA THR A 79 -5.96 -0.20 -18.20
C THR A 79 -4.84 0.61 -18.85
N ASN A 80 -4.80 0.68 -20.17
CA ASN A 80 -3.85 1.52 -20.91
C ASN A 80 -4.45 2.91 -21.21
N ASP A 81 -3.64 3.81 -21.80
CA ASP A 81 -4.08 5.19 -22.10
C ASP A 81 -5.18 5.27 -23.19
N LYS A 82 -5.45 4.17 -23.90
CA LYS A 82 -6.55 4.06 -24.88
C LYS A 82 -7.86 3.58 -24.25
N GLY A 83 -7.83 3.16 -22.99
CA GLY A 83 -8.96 2.55 -22.29
C GLY A 83 -9.10 1.04 -22.53
N ASP A 84 -8.15 0.41 -23.21
CA ASP A 84 -8.12 -1.05 -23.34
C ASP A 84 -7.76 -1.68 -21.99
N GLN A 85 -8.37 -2.82 -21.70
CA GLN A 85 -8.21 -3.53 -20.44
C GLN A 85 -7.38 -4.81 -20.62
N LEU A 86 -6.49 -5.07 -19.66
CA LEU A 86 -5.75 -6.30 -19.51
C LEU A 86 -6.15 -6.97 -18.19
N PHE A 87 -6.73 -8.17 -18.29
CA PHE A 87 -6.95 -9.02 -17.13
C PHE A 87 -5.64 -9.76 -16.80
N VAL A 88 -5.21 -9.64 -15.55
CA VAL A 88 -4.04 -10.33 -15.00
C VAL A 88 -4.55 -11.32 -13.98
N GLU A 89 -4.09 -12.56 -14.11
CA GLU A 89 -4.23 -13.65 -13.14
C GLU A 89 -2.88 -14.37 -13.12
N ASP A 90 -2.26 -14.43 -11.94
CA ASP A 90 -0.91 -14.96 -11.77
C ASP A 90 -0.70 -15.45 -10.33
N THR A 91 0.40 -16.17 -10.09
CA THR A 91 0.73 -16.65 -8.74
C THR A 91 1.25 -15.50 -7.87
N TRP A 92 0.94 -15.55 -6.57
CA TRP A 92 1.33 -14.52 -5.60
C TRP A 92 2.83 -14.20 -5.62
N SER A 93 3.67 -15.23 -5.84
CA SER A 93 5.13 -15.10 -5.93
C SER A 93 5.63 -14.11 -6.99
N TYR A 94 4.82 -13.81 -8.02
CA TYR A 94 5.18 -12.86 -9.07
C TYR A 94 4.63 -11.45 -8.84
N LEU A 95 3.80 -11.22 -7.82
CA LEU A 95 3.13 -9.93 -7.60
C LEU A 95 4.11 -8.76 -7.54
N SER A 96 5.25 -8.95 -6.86
CA SER A 96 6.28 -7.92 -6.70
C SER A 96 6.89 -7.48 -8.04
N GLU A 97 6.93 -8.34 -9.06
CA GLU A 97 7.43 -7.99 -10.41
C GLU A 97 6.52 -6.99 -11.13
N TYR A 98 5.24 -6.94 -10.77
CA TYR A 98 4.29 -5.98 -11.34
C TYR A 98 4.37 -4.60 -10.66
N ILE A 99 4.96 -4.49 -9.47
CA ILE A 99 5.03 -3.24 -8.70
C ILE A 99 6.13 -2.34 -9.27
N VAL A 100 5.75 -1.19 -9.82
CA VAL A 100 6.69 -0.23 -10.42
C VAL A 100 6.84 1.06 -9.61
N SER A 101 5.97 1.29 -8.62
CA SER A 101 6.12 2.43 -7.72
C SER A 101 5.37 2.23 -6.41
N ILE A 102 5.95 2.70 -5.31
CA ILE A 102 5.24 2.92 -4.05
C ILE A 102 5.41 4.38 -3.66
N LYS A 103 4.31 5.05 -3.33
CA LYS A 103 4.31 6.49 -3.01
C LYS A 103 3.51 6.77 -1.76
N ILE A 104 4.10 7.52 -0.83
CA ILE A 104 3.36 8.17 0.26
C ILE A 104 2.56 9.32 -0.36
N ILE A 105 1.23 9.22 -0.33
CA ILE A 105 0.32 10.22 -0.90
C ILE A 105 -0.38 11.08 0.15
N ASP A 106 -0.40 10.60 1.39
CA ASP A 106 -0.90 11.33 2.55
C ASP A 106 -0.23 10.84 3.85
N PHE A 107 -0.19 11.72 4.85
CA PHE A 107 0.34 11.42 6.16
C PHE A 107 -0.47 12.17 7.22
N VAL A 108 -1.03 11.43 8.16
CA VAL A 108 -1.75 11.98 9.32
C VAL A 108 -0.94 11.65 10.55
N ALA A 109 -0.31 12.68 11.13
CA ALA A 109 0.45 12.51 12.35
C ALA A 109 -0.49 12.14 13.52
N ASP A 110 -0.05 11.22 14.37
CA ASP A 110 -0.79 10.96 15.60
C ASP A 110 -0.74 12.22 16.47
N LYS A 111 -1.86 12.56 17.11
CA LYS A 111 -1.83 13.62 18.13
C LYS A 111 -0.87 13.16 19.23
N GLU A 112 0.21 13.91 19.44
CA GLU A 112 0.98 13.74 20.68
C GLU A 112 -0.02 13.87 21.82
N LYS A 113 -0.10 12.83 22.66
CA LYS A 113 -0.80 13.01 23.93
C LYS A 113 -0.04 14.10 24.64
N GLU A 114 -0.66 15.26 24.81
CA GLU A 114 -0.18 16.24 25.79
C GLU A 114 -0.06 15.47 27.10
N ILE A 115 1.17 15.18 27.50
CA ILE A 115 1.44 14.77 28.87
C ILE A 115 1.14 16.02 29.66
N GLY A 116 -0.11 16.18 30.08
CA GLY A 116 -0.47 17.16 31.08
C GLY A 116 0.54 17.03 32.21
N GLU A 117 1.12 18.15 32.61
CA GLU A 117 2.09 18.26 33.69
C GLU A 117 1.49 17.67 34.99
N GLY A 118 1.53 16.35 35.10
CA GLY A 118 1.21 15.60 36.28
C GLY A 118 2.39 15.75 37.19
N LYS A 119 2.32 16.73 38.09
CA LYS A 119 3.22 16.86 39.24
C LYS A 119 3.51 15.47 39.80
N SER A 120 4.80 15.11 39.77
CA SER A 120 5.35 14.05 40.60
C SER A 120 4.90 14.30 42.04
N ASN A 121 4.10 13.39 42.57
CA ASN A 121 3.87 13.24 43.99
C ASN A 121 4.08 11.76 44.32
N TYR A 122 5.17 11.55 45.07
CA TYR A 122 5.67 10.32 45.71
C TYR A 122 6.44 9.34 44.82
#